data_AF-A0A8X8Z0M1-F1
#
_entry.id   AF-A0A8X8Z0M1-F1
#
_cell.length_a   1.000
_cell.length_b   1.000
_cell.length_c   1.000
_cell.angle_alpha   90.00
_cell.angle_beta   90.00
_cell.angle_gamma   90.00
#
_symmetry.space_group_name_H-M   'P 1'
#
loop_
_entity.id
_entity.type
_entity.pdbx_description
1 polymer ?
#
loop_
_entity_poly.entity_id
_entity_poly.type
_entity_poly.pdbx_seq_one_letter_code
_entity_poly.pdbx_strand_id
1 'polypeptide(L)'
;MQRDSLRVAAVLRRTAGAAYEAADFGAEFGRSVLPVGAAWVPLLQNLRAPSFYYIGLSGLGVGGTRVPVSEDAFKLSESGDGGVVMDTGTAVTRLPAAAYAAFRDAFLAETANLPRVGGVSIFDTCYDLNGFVTVRVPTVSFFLSGGPILTLPARNFLIPVDERGTFCFAFAPSPSDLSIIGNIQQEGIQISFNGANGYVGFGPNVC
;
A
#
# COMPACT_ATOMS: atom_id res chain seq x y z
N MET A 1 24.25 2.81 25.02
CA MET A 1 23.30 2.36 26.06
C MET A 1 22.16 1.67 25.32
N GLN A 2 22.01 0.37 25.57
CA GLN A 2 21.09 -0.59 24.93
C GLN A 2 19.74 0.03 24.51
N ARG A 3 19.36 -0.07 23.23
CA ARG A 3 17.96 0.09 22.81
C ARG A 3 17.43 -1.29 22.49
N ASP A 4 16.70 -1.85 23.45
CA ASP A 4 15.90 -3.05 23.27
C ASP A 4 14.92 -2.85 22.12
N SER A 5 14.99 -3.75 21.14
CA SER A 5 14.12 -3.77 19.98
C SER A 5 12.73 -4.28 20.38
N LEU A 6 11.77 -3.40 20.62
CA LEU A 6 10.37 -3.78 20.49
C LEU A 6 10.07 -4.03 19.01
N ARG A 7 9.80 -5.29 18.66
CA ARG A 7 9.27 -5.70 17.36
C ARG A 7 7.77 -5.93 17.52
N VAL A 8 6.95 -5.13 16.85
CA VAL A 8 5.53 -5.41 16.69
C VAL A 8 5.32 -5.85 15.25
N ALA A 9 5.14 -7.15 15.04
CA ALA A 9 4.53 -7.67 13.82
C ALA A 9 3.03 -7.80 14.10
N ALA A 10 2.23 -6.87 13.59
CA ALA A 10 0.78 -7.00 13.64
C ALA A 10 0.33 -7.82 12.43
N VAL A 11 0.05 -9.11 12.63
CA VAL A 11 -0.70 -9.93 11.69
C VAL A 11 -2.13 -10.04 12.22
N LEU A 12 -3.03 -9.19 11.72
CA LEU A 12 -4.46 -9.31 12.04
C LEU A 12 -5.06 -10.39 11.14
N ARG A 13 -5.26 -11.60 11.68
CA ARG A 13 -6.16 -12.60 11.07
C ARG A 13 -7.54 -12.45 11.68
N ARG A 14 -8.56 -12.32 10.82
CA ARG A 14 -9.96 -12.50 11.20
C ARG A 14 -10.33 -13.95 10.86
N THR A 15 -10.55 -14.80 11.86
CA THR A 15 -11.24 -16.09 11.67
C THR A 15 -12.61 -16.00 12.30
N ALA A 16 -13.61 -16.40 11.52
CA ALA A 16 -14.98 -16.50 11.97
C ALA A 16 -15.13 -17.71 12.90
N GLY A 17 -15.60 -17.48 14.13
CA GLY A 17 -16.20 -18.50 14.98
C GLY A 17 -15.25 -19.38 15.79
N ALA A 18 -15.40 -19.27 17.13
CA ALA A 18 -15.13 -20.26 18.17
C ALA A 18 -13.68 -20.66 18.51
N ALA A 19 -13.40 -20.57 19.81
CA ALA A 19 -12.29 -21.14 20.60
C ALA A 19 -10.85 -20.63 20.30
N TYR A 20 -10.25 -20.02 21.34
CA TYR A 20 -8.83 -19.70 21.39
C TYR A 20 -8.03 -20.99 21.54
N GLU A 21 -7.38 -21.43 20.47
CA GLU A 21 -6.35 -22.47 20.53
C GLU A 21 -5.04 -21.84 20.03
N ALA A 22 -4.01 -21.93 20.87
CA ALA A 22 -2.70 -21.35 20.60
C ALA A 22 -2.04 -22.09 19.43
N ALA A 23 -2.05 -21.48 18.25
CA ALA A 23 -1.20 -21.93 17.16
C ALA A 23 0.22 -21.38 17.36
N ASP A 24 1.17 -22.30 17.31
CA ASP A 24 2.59 -22.19 17.60
C ASP A 24 3.25 -20.95 16.95
N PHE A 25 3.79 -20.05 17.78
CA PHE A 25 4.65 -18.95 17.32
C PHE A 25 6.08 -19.46 17.19
N GLY A 26 6.42 -19.99 16.02
CA GLY A 26 7.81 -20.25 15.63
C GLY A 26 8.57 -18.94 15.45
N ALA A 27 9.23 -18.47 16.50
CA ALA A 27 10.22 -17.41 16.42
C ALA A 27 11.55 -17.99 15.90
N GLU A 28 11.83 -17.88 14.61
CA GLU A 28 13.17 -18.17 14.10
C GLU A 28 14.12 -17.00 14.41
N PHE A 29 14.88 -17.16 15.50
CA PHE A 29 16.07 -16.37 15.78
C PHE A 29 17.29 -17.05 15.15
N GLY A 30 17.84 -16.46 14.09
CA GLY A 30 19.18 -16.79 13.62
C GLY A 30 19.32 -16.82 12.10
N ARG A 31 20.29 -16.04 11.62
CA ARG A 31 20.73 -15.88 10.22
C ARG A 31 19.74 -15.20 9.28
N SER A 32 20.30 -14.23 8.57
CA SER A 32 19.70 -13.32 7.60
C SER A 32 19.15 -14.08 6.40
N VAL A 33 17.99 -14.71 6.53
CA VAL A 33 17.26 -15.21 5.37
C VAL A 33 16.35 -14.08 4.92
N LEU A 34 16.88 -13.20 4.08
CA LEU A 34 16.02 -12.35 3.25
C LEU A 34 15.09 -13.32 2.48
N PRO A 35 13.75 -13.17 2.51
CA PRO A 35 12.89 -14.10 1.81
C PRO A 35 13.30 -14.17 0.34
N VAL A 36 13.56 -15.37 -0.14
CA VAL A 36 13.96 -15.60 -1.54
C VAL A 36 12.82 -15.11 -2.43
N GLY A 37 13.13 -14.21 -3.36
CA GLY A 37 12.14 -13.61 -4.25
C GLY A 37 11.50 -12.32 -3.73
N ALA A 38 11.88 -11.82 -2.55
CA ALA A 38 11.46 -10.49 -2.11
C ALA A 38 12.18 -9.37 -2.87
N ALA A 39 11.41 -8.37 -3.29
CA ALA A 39 11.92 -7.12 -3.83
C ALA A 39 12.36 -6.20 -2.68
N TRP A 40 13.66 -5.94 -2.56
CA TRP A 40 14.22 -5.10 -1.53
C TRP A 40 14.45 -3.67 -2.03
N VAL A 41 14.04 -2.69 -1.22
CA VAL A 41 14.26 -1.27 -1.50
C VAL A 41 14.84 -0.58 -0.27
N PRO A 42 15.69 0.46 -0.45
CA PRO A 42 16.24 1.21 0.67
C PRO A 42 15.15 1.92 1.48
N LEU A 43 15.30 1.93 2.80
CA LEU A 43 14.58 2.83 3.68
C LEU A 43 15.25 4.21 3.62
N LEU A 44 14.46 5.22 3.30
CA LEU A 44 14.92 6.61 3.32
C LEU A 44 14.87 7.15 4.75
N GLN A 45 15.77 8.08 5.06
CA GLN A 45 15.86 8.70 6.39
C GLN A 45 15.36 10.14 6.33
N ASN A 46 14.37 10.47 7.15
CA ASN A 46 13.97 11.85 7.40
C ASN A 46 14.44 12.27 8.79
N LEU A 47 15.42 13.17 8.87
CA LEU A 47 16.00 13.61 10.14
C LEU A 47 14.99 14.36 11.03
N ARG A 48 13.93 14.96 10.44
CA ARG A 48 12.86 15.62 11.19
C ARG A 48 11.82 14.64 11.71
N ALA A 49 11.74 13.43 11.14
CA ALA A 49 10.75 12.43 11.51
C ALA A 49 11.34 11.00 11.47
N PRO A 50 12.37 10.71 12.28
CA PRO A 50 13.18 9.49 12.18
C PRO A 50 12.44 8.21 12.60
N SER A 51 11.24 8.33 13.18
CA SER A 51 10.42 7.20 13.59
C SER A 51 9.58 6.60 12.46
N PHE A 52 9.45 7.26 11.31
CA PHE A 52 8.67 6.76 10.19
C PHE A 52 9.52 5.96 9.20
N TYR A 53 8.92 4.92 8.62
CA TYR A 53 9.52 4.14 7.55
C TYR A 53 9.23 4.80 6.22
N TYR A 54 10.19 5.60 5.73
CA TYR A 54 10.13 6.17 4.38
C TYR A 54 10.65 5.18 3.34
N ILE A 55 9.98 5.12 2.20
CA ILE A 55 10.40 4.35 1.04
C ILE A 55 10.45 5.25 -0.19
N GLY A 56 11.27 4.87 -1.17
CA GLY A 56 11.28 5.54 -2.46
C GLY A 56 10.14 5.04 -3.35
N LEU A 57 9.31 5.96 -3.83
CA LEU A 57 8.32 5.73 -4.89
C LEU A 57 8.68 6.61 -6.08
N SER A 58 8.73 6.01 -7.26
CA SER A 58 8.99 6.72 -8.52
C SER A 58 7.72 6.94 -9.34
N GLY A 59 6.68 6.11 -9.16
CA GLY A 59 5.45 6.29 -9.92
C GLY A 59 4.34 5.32 -9.57
N LEU A 60 3.23 5.51 -10.27
CA LEU A 60 2.00 4.74 -10.14
C LEU A 60 1.64 4.12 -11.49
N GLY A 61 1.00 2.97 -11.48
CA GLY A 61 0.59 2.25 -12.69
C GLY A 61 -0.87 1.82 -12.67
N VAL A 62 -1.52 1.93 -13.82
CA VAL A 62 -2.87 1.43 -14.10
C VAL A 62 -2.84 0.67 -15.43
N GLY A 63 -3.39 -0.54 -15.46
CA GLY A 63 -3.51 -1.32 -16.70
C GLY A 63 -2.16 -1.69 -17.33
N GLY A 64 -1.11 -1.84 -16.51
CA GLY A 64 0.26 -2.07 -16.97
C GLY A 64 0.97 -0.83 -17.54
N THR A 65 0.31 0.33 -17.57
CA THR A 65 0.88 1.60 -18.05
C THR A 65 1.20 2.52 -16.87
N ARG A 66 2.35 3.19 -16.93
CA ARG A 66 2.73 4.19 -15.93
C ARG A 66 1.90 5.46 -16.11
N VAL A 67 1.31 5.96 -15.03
CA VAL A 67 0.55 7.21 -15.02
C VAL A 67 1.51 8.41 -15.14
N PRO A 68 1.20 9.43 -15.96
CA PRO A 68 2.06 10.59 -16.17
C PRO A 68 2.07 11.54 -14.96
N VAL A 69 2.73 11.13 -13.88
CA VAL A 69 2.98 11.93 -12.67
C VAL A 69 4.49 12.13 -12.52
N SER A 70 4.92 13.35 -12.23
CA SER A 70 6.34 13.63 -11.94
C SER A 70 6.77 12.86 -10.69
N GLU A 71 7.95 12.25 -10.74
CA GLU A 71 8.54 11.56 -9.58
C GLU A 71 8.76 12.53 -8.40
N ASP A 72 8.91 13.83 -8.67
CA ASP A 72 9.06 14.87 -7.65
C ASP A 72 7.86 14.94 -6.70
N ALA A 73 6.67 14.50 -7.14
CA ALA A 73 5.49 14.39 -6.29
C ALA A 73 5.68 13.43 -5.11
N PHE A 74 6.65 12.52 -5.19
CA PHE A 74 6.91 11.49 -4.17
C PHE A 74 8.26 11.66 -3.47
N LYS A 75 9.05 12.66 -3.86
CA LYS A 75 10.40 12.85 -3.30
C LYS A 75 10.33 13.36 -1.87
N LEU A 76 11.21 12.80 -1.03
CA LEU A 76 11.56 13.37 0.25
C LEU A 76 12.63 14.44 0.02
N SER A 77 12.35 15.69 0.38
CA SER A 77 13.30 16.78 0.24
C SER A 77 14.41 16.70 1.29
N GLU A 78 15.53 17.39 1.06
CA GLU A 78 16.62 17.52 2.04
C GLU A 78 16.17 18.24 3.33
N SER A 79 15.21 19.15 3.21
CA SER A 79 14.58 19.76 4.38
C SER A 79 13.84 18.70 5.19
N GLY A 80 13.29 17.65 4.57
CA GLY A 80 12.49 16.60 5.19
C GLY A 80 10.98 16.79 4.96
N ASP A 81 10.61 17.43 3.86
CA ASP A 81 9.23 17.61 3.38
C ASP A 81 8.88 16.55 2.33
N GLY A 82 7.59 16.22 2.21
CA GLY A 82 7.12 15.22 1.25
C GLY A 82 7.59 13.79 1.59
N GLY A 83 7.87 13.01 0.55
CA GLY A 83 8.24 11.59 0.67
C GLY A 83 7.04 10.65 0.75
N VAL A 84 7.34 9.36 0.91
CA VAL A 84 6.35 8.29 1.02
C VAL A 84 6.61 7.48 2.27
N VAL A 85 5.62 7.44 3.18
CA VAL A 85 5.70 6.65 4.41
C VAL A 85 4.84 5.39 4.32
N MET A 86 5.30 4.31 4.92
CA MET A 86 4.46 3.14 5.19
C MET A 86 3.79 3.30 6.55
N ASP A 87 2.45 3.24 6.58
CA ASP A 87 1.69 3.45 7.81
C ASP A 87 0.50 2.49 7.89
N THR A 88 0.55 1.58 8.86
CA THR A 88 -0.53 0.63 9.16
C THR A 88 -1.68 1.28 9.94
N GLY A 89 -1.49 2.47 10.51
CA GLY A 89 -2.53 3.24 11.19
C GLY A 89 -3.49 3.97 10.24
N THR A 90 -3.04 4.25 9.01
CA THR A 90 -3.87 4.86 7.97
C THR A 90 -4.56 3.77 7.15
N ALA A 91 -5.89 3.81 7.04
CA ALA A 91 -6.65 2.75 6.35
C ALA A 91 -6.27 2.57 4.88
N VAL A 92 -6.20 3.67 4.12
CA VAL A 92 -6.00 3.67 2.67
C VAL A 92 -4.88 4.61 2.25
N THR A 93 -4.27 4.33 1.11
CA THR A 93 -3.16 5.12 0.59
C THR A 93 -3.60 6.54 0.28
N ARG A 94 -2.80 7.50 0.77
CA ARG A 94 -2.95 8.93 0.56
C ARG A 94 -1.86 9.43 -0.35
N LEU A 95 -2.22 10.21 -1.38
CA LEU A 95 -1.28 10.75 -2.36
C LEU A 95 -1.46 12.27 -2.47
N PRO A 96 -0.41 13.04 -2.77
CA PRO A 96 -0.53 14.47 -3.09
C PRO A 96 -1.63 14.70 -4.12
N ALA A 97 -2.41 15.76 -3.95
CA ALA A 97 -3.68 15.92 -4.67
C ALA A 97 -3.56 15.79 -6.19
N ALA A 98 -2.50 16.35 -6.79
CA ALA A 98 -2.24 16.24 -8.23
C ALA A 98 -1.90 14.80 -8.67
N ALA A 99 -1.09 14.09 -7.88
CA ALA A 99 -0.76 12.69 -8.14
C ALA A 99 -1.99 11.78 -7.99
N TYR A 100 -2.79 12.01 -6.95
CA TYR A 100 -4.06 11.31 -6.75
C TYR A 100 -5.01 11.51 -7.94
N ALA A 101 -5.22 12.77 -8.37
CA ALA A 101 -6.13 13.08 -9.46
C ALA A 101 -5.73 12.36 -10.76
N ALA A 102 -4.45 12.45 -11.16
CA ALA A 102 -3.95 11.76 -12.35
C ALA A 102 -4.10 10.23 -12.25
N PHE A 103 -3.85 9.66 -11.07
CA PHE A 103 -3.96 8.23 -10.85
C PHE A 103 -5.42 7.73 -10.87
N ARG A 104 -6.32 8.46 -10.21
CA ARG A 104 -7.77 8.22 -10.24
C ARG A 104 -8.30 8.32 -11.66
N ASP A 105 -7.92 9.35 -12.41
CA ASP A 105 -8.41 9.59 -13.77
C ASP A 105 -7.94 8.50 -14.74
N ALA A 106 -6.70 8.02 -14.59
CA ALA A 106 -6.21 6.84 -15.32
C ALA A 106 -7.02 5.57 -14.98
N PHE A 107 -7.33 5.35 -13.70
CA PHE A 107 -8.17 4.23 -13.28
C PHE A 107 -9.59 4.32 -13.85
N LEU A 108 -10.20 5.51 -13.81
CA LEU A 108 -11.52 5.78 -14.37
C LEU A 108 -11.58 5.50 -15.88
N ALA A 109 -10.54 5.87 -16.63
CA ALA A 109 -10.47 5.62 -18.07
C ALA A 109 -10.53 4.11 -18.39
N GLU A 110 -9.81 3.29 -17.62
CA GLU A 110 -9.77 1.83 -17.76
C GLU A 110 -11.00 1.11 -17.19
N THR A 111 -11.90 1.84 -16.52
CA THR A 111 -13.11 1.29 -15.88
C THR A 111 -14.39 1.98 -16.34
N ALA A 112 -14.35 2.65 -17.49
CA ALA A 112 -15.47 3.41 -18.04
C ALA A 112 -16.73 2.55 -18.32
N ASN A 113 -16.57 1.23 -18.42
CA ASN A 113 -17.66 0.28 -18.61
C ASN A 113 -18.33 -0.17 -17.29
N LEU A 114 -17.80 0.23 -16.12
CA LEU A 114 -18.37 -0.13 -14.84
C LEU A 114 -19.41 0.91 -14.37
N PRO A 115 -20.53 0.48 -13.77
CA PRO A 115 -21.59 1.38 -13.33
C PRO A 115 -21.14 2.22 -12.12
N ARG A 116 -20.85 3.50 -12.35
CA ARG A 116 -20.45 4.39 -11.26
C ARG A 116 -21.62 4.80 -10.38
N VAL A 117 -21.32 5.02 -9.10
CA VAL A 117 -22.21 5.65 -8.13
C VAL A 117 -21.55 6.86 -7.48
N GLY A 118 -22.30 7.59 -6.65
CA GLY A 118 -21.76 8.68 -5.86
C GLY A 118 -20.62 8.22 -4.94
N GLY A 119 -19.71 9.14 -4.63
CA GLY A 119 -18.63 8.88 -3.68
C GLY A 119 -19.16 8.56 -2.28
N VAL A 120 -18.37 7.78 -1.52
CA VAL A 120 -18.70 7.33 -0.17
C VAL A 120 -17.57 7.75 0.77
N SER A 121 -17.88 8.59 1.75
CA SER A 121 -16.90 9.10 2.72
C SER A 121 -15.70 9.77 2.01
N ILE A 122 -14.49 9.25 2.20
CA ILE A 122 -13.25 9.76 1.60
C ILE A 122 -13.02 9.30 0.15
N PHE A 123 -13.85 8.39 -0.37
CA PHE A 123 -13.71 7.83 -1.70
C PHE A 123 -14.59 8.59 -2.70
N ASP A 124 -14.00 9.07 -3.79
CA ASP A 124 -14.72 9.79 -4.85
C ASP A 124 -15.06 8.92 -6.06
N THR A 125 -14.53 7.70 -6.11
CA THR A 125 -14.63 6.77 -7.24
C THR A 125 -15.19 5.45 -6.74
N CYS A 126 -16.48 5.24 -6.97
CA CYS A 126 -17.21 4.06 -6.51
C CYS A 126 -18.11 3.49 -7.61
N TYR A 127 -18.37 2.19 -7.52
CA TYR A 127 -19.14 1.41 -8.49
C TYR A 127 -20.22 0.57 -7.80
N ASP A 128 -21.37 0.43 -8.43
CA ASP A 128 -22.40 -0.54 -8.02
C ASP A 128 -22.18 -1.87 -8.73
N LEU A 129 -21.52 -2.80 -8.05
CA LEU A 129 -21.22 -4.12 -8.59
C LEU A 129 -22.23 -5.18 -8.13
N ASN A 130 -23.41 -4.75 -7.65
CA ASN A 130 -24.47 -5.68 -7.29
C ASN A 130 -24.91 -6.52 -8.49
N GLY A 131 -25.05 -7.83 -8.29
CA GLY A 131 -25.44 -8.78 -9.33
C GLY A 131 -24.31 -9.16 -10.31
N PHE A 132 -23.11 -8.61 -10.19
CA PHE A 132 -21.95 -9.06 -10.96
C PHE A 132 -21.34 -10.31 -10.33
N VAL A 133 -21.19 -11.39 -11.12
CA VAL A 133 -20.51 -12.62 -10.67
C VAL A 133 -18.99 -12.46 -10.72
N THR A 134 -18.48 -11.72 -11.71
CA THR A 134 -17.05 -11.43 -11.86
C THR A 134 -16.90 -10.11 -12.58
N VAL A 135 -15.96 -9.29 -12.11
CA VAL A 135 -15.63 -7.99 -12.70
C VAL A 135 -14.15 -7.99 -13.07
N ARG A 136 -13.85 -7.57 -14.30
CA ARG A 136 -12.47 -7.31 -14.72
C ARG A 136 -12.13 -5.87 -14.39
N VAL A 137 -11.01 -5.67 -13.71
CA VAL A 137 -10.49 -4.37 -13.31
C VAL A 137 -9.04 -4.27 -13.75
N PRO A 138 -8.52 -3.08 -14.07
CA PRO A 138 -7.13 -2.92 -14.48
C PRO A 138 -6.18 -3.31 -13.35
N THR A 139 -4.95 -3.69 -13.71
CA THR A 139 -3.88 -3.86 -12.73
C THR A 139 -3.53 -2.51 -12.12
N VAL A 140 -3.19 -2.51 -10.83
CA VAL A 140 -2.69 -1.33 -10.13
C VAL A 140 -1.31 -1.65 -9.57
N SER A 141 -0.35 -0.73 -9.71
CA SER A 141 1.03 -0.97 -9.26
C SER A 141 1.72 0.27 -8.72
N PHE A 142 2.65 0.06 -7.79
CA PHE A 142 3.61 1.04 -7.31
C PHE A 142 4.99 0.76 -7.93
N PHE A 143 5.57 1.77 -8.58
CA PHE A 143 6.94 1.69 -9.08
C PHE A 143 7.87 2.19 -7.99
N LEU A 144 8.55 1.29 -7.29
CA LEU A 144 9.45 1.64 -6.21
C LEU A 144 10.79 2.15 -6.77
N SER A 145 11.42 3.07 -6.05
CA SER A 145 12.74 3.55 -6.42
C SER A 145 13.75 2.41 -6.38
N GLY A 146 14.66 2.37 -7.36
CA GLY A 146 15.61 1.26 -7.54
C GLY A 146 15.12 0.18 -8.52
N GLY A 147 13.90 0.28 -9.04
CA GLY A 147 13.41 -0.55 -10.15
C GLY A 147 12.28 -1.55 -9.83
N PRO A 148 12.11 -2.07 -8.60
CA PRO A 148 11.03 -3.01 -8.33
C PRO A 148 9.63 -2.42 -8.55
N ILE A 149 8.72 -3.26 -9.04
CA ILE A 149 7.31 -2.92 -9.22
C ILE A 149 6.49 -3.79 -8.25
N LEU A 150 5.71 -3.14 -7.40
CA LEU A 150 4.77 -3.79 -6.50
C LEU A 150 3.36 -3.72 -7.12
N THR A 151 2.92 -4.82 -7.72
CA THR A 151 1.54 -4.94 -8.23
C THR A 151 0.60 -5.34 -7.11
N LEU A 152 -0.46 -4.57 -6.92
CA LEU A 152 -1.44 -4.77 -5.87
C LEU A 152 -2.51 -5.78 -6.30
N PRO A 153 -2.93 -6.71 -5.41
CA PRO A 153 -4.13 -7.50 -5.64
C PRO A 153 -5.39 -6.61 -5.70
N ALA A 154 -6.42 -7.03 -6.46
CA ALA A 154 -7.64 -6.24 -6.65
C ALA A 154 -8.31 -5.80 -5.32
N ARG A 155 -8.34 -6.69 -4.32
CA ARG A 155 -8.89 -6.38 -2.99
C ARG A 155 -8.17 -5.22 -2.27
N ASN A 156 -6.93 -4.93 -2.65
CA ASN A 156 -6.11 -3.88 -2.04
C ASN A 156 -6.33 -2.50 -2.71
N PHE A 157 -7.11 -2.41 -3.79
CA PHE A 157 -7.42 -1.13 -4.45
C PHE A 157 -8.89 -0.93 -4.79
N LEU A 158 -9.72 -1.97 -4.78
CA LEU A 158 -11.16 -1.87 -4.98
C LEU A 158 -11.86 -2.61 -3.85
N ILE A 159 -12.34 -1.86 -2.86
CA ILE A 159 -12.85 -2.40 -1.59
C ILE A 159 -14.36 -2.30 -1.49
N PRO A 160 -15.05 -3.27 -0.88
CA PRO A 160 -16.46 -3.12 -0.54
C PRO A 160 -16.62 -2.06 0.56
N VAL A 161 -17.61 -1.17 0.42
CA VAL A 161 -17.92 -0.13 1.43
C VAL A 161 -19.29 -0.32 2.07
N ASP A 162 -20.09 -1.25 1.56
CA ASP A 162 -21.36 -1.68 2.12
C ASP A 162 -21.65 -3.15 1.78
N GLU A 163 -22.75 -3.68 2.30
CA GLU A 163 -23.24 -5.02 2.00
C GLU A 163 -24.13 -5.08 0.74
N ARG A 164 -24.36 -3.93 0.08
CA ARG A 164 -25.27 -3.79 -1.06
C ARG A 164 -24.56 -3.95 -2.41
N GLY A 165 -23.24 -4.11 -2.40
CA GLY A 165 -22.43 -4.30 -3.60
C GLY A 165 -21.71 -3.04 -4.07
N THR A 166 -21.60 -2.00 -3.24
CA THR A 166 -20.82 -0.81 -3.58
C THR A 166 -19.33 -1.07 -3.33
N PHE A 167 -18.51 -0.87 -4.37
CA PHE A 167 -17.05 -0.98 -4.27
C PHE A 167 -16.39 0.35 -4.63
N CYS A 168 -15.40 0.78 -3.84
CA CYS A 168 -14.71 2.04 -4.04
C CYS A 168 -13.22 1.88 -4.27
N PHE A 169 -12.65 2.74 -5.11
CA PHE A 169 -11.23 2.83 -5.34
C PHE A 169 -10.54 3.31 -4.06
N ALA A 170 -9.72 2.46 -3.45
CA ALA A 170 -9.21 2.61 -2.09
C ALA A 170 -7.98 3.55 -2.01
N PHE A 171 -8.10 4.74 -2.61
CA PHE A 171 -7.12 5.81 -2.60
C PHE A 171 -7.82 7.13 -2.35
N ALA A 172 -7.11 8.10 -1.77
CA ALA A 172 -7.66 9.42 -1.53
C ALA A 172 -6.56 10.49 -1.57
N PRO A 173 -6.90 11.77 -1.78
CA PRO A 173 -5.91 12.84 -1.68
C PRO A 173 -5.40 12.95 -0.24
N SER A 174 -4.12 13.29 -0.12
CA SER A 174 -3.46 13.66 1.12
C SER A 174 -3.73 15.15 1.42
N PRO A 175 -3.90 15.54 2.70
CA PRO A 175 -4.02 16.95 3.08
C PRO A 175 -2.69 17.72 2.98
N SER A 176 -1.58 17.03 2.70
CA SER A 176 -0.24 17.60 2.52
C SER A 176 0.49 16.94 1.34
N ASP A 177 1.74 17.33 1.09
CA ASP A 177 2.59 16.71 0.08
C ASP A 177 3.17 15.35 0.51
N LEU A 178 2.85 14.87 1.73
CA LEU A 178 3.24 13.56 2.20
C LEU A 178 2.37 12.48 1.54
N SER A 179 3.01 11.48 0.94
CA SER A 179 2.32 10.25 0.54
C SER A 179 2.35 9.22 1.67
N ILE A 180 1.27 8.46 1.81
CA ILE A 180 1.14 7.42 2.83
C ILE A 180 0.69 6.14 2.13
N ILE A 181 1.45 5.06 2.22
CA ILE A 181 0.99 3.71 1.85
C ILE A 181 0.20 3.14 3.02
N GLY A 182 -1.13 3.09 2.86
CA GLY A 182 -2.06 2.67 3.92
C GLY A 182 -2.12 1.15 4.12
N ASN A 183 -2.77 0.75 5.22
CA ASN A 183 -2.92 -0.64 5.64
C ASN A 183 -3.56 -1.54 4.57
N ILE A 184 -4.64 -1.06 3.92
CA ILE A 184 -5.31 -1.85 2.87
C ILE A 184 -4.36 -2.15 1.71
N GLN A 185 -3.43 -1.27 1.34
CA GLN A 185 -2.46 -1.55 0.28
C GLN A 185 -1.31 -2.46 0.72
N GLN A 186 -1.15 -2.67 2.03
CA GLN A 186 -0.14 -3.58 2.60
C GLN A 186 -0.70 -4.99 2.86
N GLU A 187 -2.03 -5.14 2.93
CA GLU A 187 -2.68 -6.38 3.37
C GLU A 187 -2.40 -7.59 2.47
N GLY A 188 -1.89 -8.67 3.09
CA GLY A 188 -1.57 -9.92 2.39
C GLY A 188 -0.38 -9.80 1.43
N ILE A 189 0.49 -8.81 1.66
CA ILE A 189 1.83 -8.71 1.09
C ILE A 189 2.82 -9.00 2.22
N GLN A 190 3.79 -9.89 1.98
CA GLN A 190 4.84 -10.14 2.97
C GLN A 190 5.79 -8.93 3.00
N ILE A 191 5.70 -8.10 4.05
CA ILE A 191 6.58 -6.95 4.23
C ILE A 191 7.58 -7.26 5.34
N SER A 192 8.87 -7.16 5.02
CA SER A 192 9.98 -7.47 5.94
C SER A 192 10.89 -6.26 6.11
N PHE A 193 11.31 -5.96 7.33
CA PHE A 193 12.23 -4.84 7.61
C PHE A 193 13.61 -5.35 8.03
N ASN A 194 14.64 -4.92 7.31
CA ASN A 194 16.04 -5.10 7.67
C ASN A 194 16.58 -3.78 8.22
N GLY A 195 16.23 -3.47 9.47
CA GLY A 195 16.62 -2.22 10.13
C GLY A 195 18.14 -2.05 10.28
N ALA A 196 18.90 -3.14 10.39
CA ALA A 196 20.36 -3.08 10.50
C ALA A 196 21.04 -2.56 9.22
N ASN A 197 20.44 -2.84 8.06
CA ASN A 197 20.99 -2.43 6.76
C ASN A 197 20.17 -1.33 6.09
N GLY A 198 19.04 -0.92 6.69
CA GLY A 198 18.17 0.13 6.16
C GLY A 198 17.41 -0.29 4.90
N TYR A 199 16.79 -1.47 4.90
CA TYR A 199 15.98 -1.94 3.77
C TYR A 199 14.60 -2.44 4.20
N VAL A 200 13.64 -2.36 3.28
CA VAL A 200 12.35 -3.04 3.36
C VAL A 200 12.18 -3.96 2.16
N GLY A 201 11.64 -5.15 2.41
CA GLY A 201 11.44 -6.20 1.42
C GLY A 201 9.97 -6.48 1.21
N PHE A 202 9.54 -6.56 -0.05
CA PHE A 202 8.21 -6.97 -0.47
C PHE A 202 8.31 -8.38 -1.08
N GLY A 203 7.94 -9.38 -0.28
CA GLY A 203 8.01 -10.79 -0.62
C GLY A 203 6.75 -11.34 -1.29
N PRO A 204 6.86 -12.46 -2.01
CA PRO A 204 5.69 -13.23 -2.39
C PRO A 204 4.91 -13.63 -1.13
N ASN A 205 3.58 -13.63 -1.20
CA ASN A 205 2.75 -14.05 -0.06
C ASN A 205 2.84 -15.58 0.10
N VAL A 206 3.94 -16.06 0.69
CA VAL A 206 4.22 -17.47 1.00
C VAL A 206 3.93 -17.74 2.47
N CYS A 207 2.67 -17.62 2.86
CA CYS A 207 2.20 -17.94 4.20
C CYS A 207 1.14 -19.04 4.15
#